data_AF-A0AA41S5R9-F1
#
_entry.id   AF-A0AA41S5R9-F1
#
_cell.length_a   1.000
_cell.length_b   1.000
_cell.length_c   1.000
_cell.angle_alpha   90.00
_cell.angle_beta   90.00
_cell.angle_gamma   90.00
#
_symmetry.space_group_name_H-M   'P 1'
#
loop_
_entity.id
_entity.type
_entity.pdbx_description
1 polymer ?
#
loop_
_entity_poly.entity_id
_entity_poly.type
_entity_poly.pdbx_seq_one_letter_code
_entity_poly.pdbx_strand_id
1 'polypeptide(L)'
;MAERGALVLVNNNDVVLSIGDMYWMLSERKNGCCGDSFKSYKHLKSLGYIVGRHGVQWTLKNDKQHASTSTFVGDSKDSNGISISVLEEGFSISNGLRDMHINDEAKPTFDVYLPNSKFKKSSPGDPYFLAYLTRDDSPLSKAEMEKLEARCNGVPLMVCHVDPSGRVIWFLDNKVELSELP
;
A
#
# COMPACT_ATOMS: atom_id res chain seq x y z
N MET A 1 4.63 6.46 13.34
CA MET A 1 5.35 5.90 14.51
C MET A 1 6.17 6.96 15.21
N ALA A 2 7.02 7.69 14.48
CA ALA A 2 7.83 8.77 15.07
C ALA A 2 6.99 9.87 15.75
N GLU A 3 5.90 10.34 15.12
CA GLU A 3 4.95 11.27 15.76
C GLU A 3 4.34 10.77 17.08
N ARG A 4 4.34 9.45 17.31
CA ARG A 4 3.82 8.82 18.53
C ARG A 4 4.92 8.54 19.56
N GLY A 5 6.16 8.96 19.31
CA GLY A 5 7.32 8.64 20.15
C GLY A 5 7.73 7.16 20.15
N ALA A 6 7.18 6.35 19.24
CA ALA A 6 7.39 4.90 19.21
C ALA A 6 8.50 4.45 18.25
N LEU A 7 9.15 5.41 17.57
CA LEU A 7 10.23 5.15 16.62
C LEU A 7 11.14 6.38 16.54
N VAL A 8 12.44 6.18 16.59
CA VAL A 8 13.46 7.21 16.36
C VAL A 8 14.17 6.86 15.05
N LEU A 9 14.27 7.84 14.14
CA LEU A 9 15.07 7.69 12.91
C LEU A 9 16.38 8.43 13.09
N VAL A 10 17.46 7.82 12.63
CA VAL A 10 18.79 8.44 12.52
C VAL A 10 19.22 8.46 11.06
N ASN A 11 20.01 9.46 10.67
CA ASN A 11 20.62 9.51 9.35
C ASN A 11 21.95 8.73 9.31
N ASN A 12 22.64 8.76 8.17
CA ASN A 12 23.92 8.07 7.97
C ASN A 12 25.06 8.57 8.88
N ASN A 13 24.88 9.72 9.52
CA ASN A 13 25.85 10.31 10.46
C ASN A 13 25.40 10.07 11.92
N ASP A 14 24.49 9.13 12.15
CA ASP A 14 23.90 8.78 13.45
C ASP A 14 23.17 9.96 14.16
N VAL A 15 22.81 11.01 13.41
CA VAL A 15 22.05 12.15 13.94
C VAL A 15 20.57 11.84 13.90
N VAL A 16 19.87 12.05 15.03
CA VAL A 16 18.42 11.90 15.14
C VAL A 16 17.69 12.89 14.23
N LEU A 17 16.82 12.39 13.37
CA LEU A 17 15.97 13.20 12.52
C LEU A 17 14.83 13.81 13.32
N SER A 18 14.62 15.12 13.17
CA SER A 18 13.46 15.80 13.74
C SER A 18 12.19 15.44 12.95
N ILE A 19 11.03 15.67 13.57
CA ILE A 19 9.73 15.57 12.88
C ILE A 19 9.69 16.46 11.64
N GLY A 20 10.28 17.65 11.71
CA GLY A 20 10.39 18.56 10.57
C GLY A 20 11.20 17.96 9.41
N ASP A 21 12.33 17.33 9.71
CA ASP A 21 13.17 16.67 8.68
C ASP A 21 12.41 15.52 8.01
N MET A 22 11.68 14.72 8.79
CA MET A 22 10.85 13.65 8.24
C MET A 22 9.73 14.17 7.33
N TYR A 23 9.06 15.27 7.70
CA TYR A 23 8.07 15.89 6.83
C TYR A 23 8.68 16.53 5.59
N TRP A 24 9.86 17.13 5.71
CA TRP A 24 10.62 17.63 4.57
C TRP A 24 10.90 16.52 3.56
N MET A 25 11.34 15.35 4.02
CA MET A 25 11.56 14.18 3.14
C MET A 25 10.28 13.73 2.41
N LEU A 26 9.10 13.90 2.99
CA LEU A 26 7.81 13.60 2.33
C LEU A 26 7.43 14.65 1.27
N SER A 27 7.91 15.88 1.42
CA SER A 27 7.63 16.98 0.49
C SER A 27 8.40 16.83 -0.82
N GLU A 28 9.57 16.19 -0.79
CA GLU A 28 10.43 16.06 -1.97
C GLU A 28 9.87 15.13 -3.07
N ARG A 29 8.74 14.42 -2.83
CA ARG A 29 8.10 13.43 -3.74
C ARG A 29 9.01 12.32 -4.29
N LYS A 30 10.29 12.26 -3.92
CA LYS A 30 11.30 11.30 -4.40
C LYS A 30 11.07 9.86 -3.91
N ASN A 31 10.25 9.68 -2.87
CA ASN A 31 10.20 8.43 -2.09
C ASN A 31 8.92 7.61 -2.34
N GLY A 32 8.19 7.87 -3.44
CA GLY A 32 6.95 7.17 -3.78
C GLY A 32 5.82 7.32 -2.76
N CYS A 33 5.93 8.29 -1.86
CA CYS A 33 4.94 8.70 -0.88
C CYS A 33 4.83 10.22 -0.96
N CYS A 34 3.61 10.74 -0.99
CA CYS A 34 3.37 12.18 -0.93
C CYS A 34 2.74 12.56 0.42
N GLY A 35 2.83 13.84 0.79
CA GLY A 35 2.21 14.36 2.01
C GLY A 35 0.72 14.02 2.12
N ASP A 36 0.00 14.00 1.01
CA ASP A 36 -1.45 13.69 1.02
C ASP A 36 -1.71 12.22 1.31
N SER A 37 -0.94 11.31 0.73
CA SER A 37 -1.00 9.88 1.09
C SER A 37 -0.69 9.65 2.57
N PHE A 38 0.24 10.42 3.14
CA PHE A 38 0.53 10.36 4.56
C PHE A 38 -0.63 10.87 5.43
N LYS A 39 -1.27 11.98 5.06
CA LYS A 39 -2.45 12.50 5.78
C LYS A 39 -3.61 11.51 5.74
N SER A 40 -3.90 10.92 4.58
CA SER A 40 -4.93 9.89 4.44
C SER A 40 -4.61 8.64 5.26
N TYR A 41 -3.36 8.16 5.20
CA TYR A 41 -2.88 7.06 6.04
C TYR A 41 -3.06 7.38 7.53
N LYS A 42 -2.60 8.56 7.98
CA LYS A 42 -2.71 9.00 9.38
C LYS A 42 -4.17 9.04 9.83
N HIS A 43 -5.07 9.54 8.98
CA HIS A 43 -6.50 9.56 9.26
C HIS A 43 -7.05 8.14 9.43
N LEU A 44 -6.84 7.23 8.47
CA LEU A 44 -7.26 5.83 8.58
C LEU A 44 -6.69 5.13 9.83
N LYS A 45 -5.42 5.37 10.14
CA LYS A 45 -4.78 4.84 11.35
C LYS A 45 -5.41 5.35 12.63
N SER A 46 -5.84 6.62 12.68
CA SER A 46 -6.54 7.18 13.85
C SER A 46 -7.91 6.54 14.10
N LEU A 47 -8.56 6.07 13.04
CA LEU A 47 -9.83 5.31 13.10
C LEU A 47 -9.63 3.83 13.48
N GLY A 48 -8.38 3.38 13.66
CA GLY A 48 -8.05 2.01 14.07
C GLY A 48 -7.87 1.02 12.91
N TYR A 49 -8.07 1.44 11.66
CA TYR A 49 -7.89 0.56 10.52
C TYR A 49 -6.46 0.03 10.40
N ILE A 50 -6.35 -1.15 9.81
CA ILE A 50 -5.09 -1.72 9.36
C ILE A 50 -4.94 -1.29 7.90
N VAL A 51 -3.83 -0.64 7.57
CA VAL A 51 -3.63 0.01 6.27
C VAL A 51 -2.33 -0.54 5.67
N GLY A 52 -2.46 -1.22 4.55
CA GLY A 52 -1.36 -1.69 3.71
C GLY A 52 -1.23 -0.84 2.47
N ARG A 53 -0.03 -0.78 1.87
CA ARG A 53 0.12 -0.17 0.56
C ARG A 53 -0.37 -1.14 -0.50
N HIS A 54 -1.23 -0.67 -1.39
CA HIS A 54 -1.80 -1.50 -2.43
C HIS A 54 -0.70 -2.07 -3.34
N GLY A 55 -0.79 -3.37 -3.66
CA GLY A 55 0.17 -4.07 -4.52
C GLY A 55 1.53 -4.35 -3.86
N VAL A 56 1.71 -4.01 -2.57
CA VAL A 56 2.94 -4.29 -1.83
C VAL A 56 2.71 -5.40 -0.81
N GLN A 57 3.49 -6.46 -0.90
CA GLN A 57 3.38 -7.59 0.01
C GLN A 57 3.76 -7.19 1.45
N TRP A 58 2.98 -7.69 2.42
CA TRP A 58 3.21 -7.45 3.85
C TRP A 58 4.45 -8.15 4.42
N THR A 59 4.74 -9.34 3.90
CA THR A 59 5.85 -10.18 4.33
C THR A 59 6.53 -10.75 3.11
N LEU A 60 7.85 -10.62 3.04
CA LEU A 60 8.64 -11.32 2.04
C LEU A 60 8.67 -12.80 2.42
N LYS A 61 8.04 -13.67 1.62
CA LYS A 61 8.32 -15.10 1.72
C LYS A 61 9.64 -15.34 1.02
N ASN A 62 10.65 -15.75 1.78
CA ASN A 62 11.86 -16.32 1.20
C ASN A 62 11.49 -17.73 0.74
N ASP A 63 10.77 -17.82 -0.38
CA ASP A 63 10.64 -19.09 -1.06
C ASP A 63 12.03 -19.41 -1.59
N LYS A 64 12.72 -20.32 -0.90
CA LYS A 64 13.87 -20.99 -1.49
C LYS A 64 13.33 -21.76 -2.70
N GLN A 65 13.61 -21.20 -3.87
CA GLN A 65 13.71 -21.80 -5.19
C GLN A 65 12.56 -21.62 -6.19
N HIS A 66 13.05 -21.50 -7.42
CA HIS A 66 12.47 -21.64 -8.75
C HIS A 66 11.63 -20.47 -9.26
N ALA A 67 12.31 -19.65 -10.08
CA ALA A 67 11.69 -18.93 -11.18
C ALA A 67 10.70 -19.86 -11.88
N SER A 68 9.42 -19.67 -11.59
CA SER A 68 8.34 -20.27 -12.35
C SER A 68 8.02 -19.32 -13.49
N THR A 69 8.92 -19.29 -14.48
CA THR A 69 8.43 -19.35 -15.85
C THR A 69 7.89 -20.76 -16.03
N SER A 70 6.73 -20.87 -16.66
CA SER A 70 6.05 -22.13 -16.93
C SER A 70 6.97 -23.22 -17.48
N THR A 71 6.56 -24.46 -17.18
CA THR A 71 6.67 -25.73 -17.94
C THR A 71 7.66 -26.83 -17.46
N PHE A 72 7.06 -28.01 -17.29
CA PHE A 72 7.55 -29.42 -17.28
C PHE A 72 8.42 -30.00 -16.13
N VAL A 73 7.77 -30.91 -15.39
CA VAL A 73 8.18 -32.25 -14.86
C VAL A 73 9.68 -32.59 -14.72
N GLY A 74 10.08 -33.01 -13.52
CA GLY A 74 11.30 -33.79 -13.28
C GLY A 74 11.62 -34.02 -11.80
N ASP A 75 11.70 -35.28 -11.39
CA ASP A 75 11.83 -35.84 -10.05
C ASP A 75 13.23 -35.66 -9.40
N SER A 76 13.31 -35.70 -8.06
CA SER A 76 14.38 -36.30 -7.22
C SER A 76 14.66 -35.58 -5.87
N LYS A 77 15.05 -36.42 -4.92
CA LYS A 77 15.11 -36.34 -3.45
C LYS A 77 16.34 -35.64 -2.82
N ASP A 78 16.17 -35.40 -1.51
CA ASP A 78 17.12 -35.43 -0.38
C ASP A 78 17.82 -34.15 0.16
N SER A 79 17.29 -33.72 1.31
CA SER A 79 17.95 -33.55 2.62
C SER A 79 18.92 -32.39 2.94
N ASN A 80 18.51 -31.66 4.00
CA ASN A 80 19.25 -31.32 5.22
C ASN A 80 20.21 -30.10 5.28
N GLY A 81 20.09 -29.35 6.39
CA GLY A 81 21.18 -28.53 6.96
C GLY A 81 21.05 -27.02 6.78
N ILE A 82 20.53 -26.34 7.81
CA ILE A 82 20.64 -24.88 8.00
C ILE A 82 22.05 -24.53 8.47
N SER A 83 22.73 -23.62 7.77
CA SER A 83 23.87 -22.87 8.30
C SER A 83 23.78 -21.40 7.86
N ILE A 84 23.80 -20.52 8.86
CA ILE A 84 23.84 -19.06 8.74
C ILE A 84 25.28 -18.67 8.40
N SER A 85 25.60 -18.55 7.12
CA SER A 85 26.74 -17.77 6.61
C SER A 85 26.80 -17.87 5.10
N VAL A 86 27.06 -16.73 4.44
CA VAL A 86 27.21 -16.52 2.98
C VAL A 86 25.91 -16.12 2.27
N LEU A 87 25.60 -14.83 2.42
CA LEU A 87 24.70 -14.07 1.57
C LEU A 87 25.40 -13.78 0.22
N GLU A 88 25.35 -14.69 -0.74
CA GLU A 88 25.69 -14.40 -2.14
C GLU A 88 24.63 -14.95 -3.08
N GLU A 89 23.45 -14.32 -3.01
CA GLU A 89 22.66 -13.76 -4.14
C GLU A 89 21.39 -13.17 -3.49
N GLY A 90 21.61 -12.18 -2.62
CA GLY A 90 20.58 -11.63 -1.75
C GLY A 90 19.60 -10.76 -2.53
N PHE A 91 18.32 -11.15 -2.56
CA PHE A 91 17.23 -10.33 -3.07
C PHE A 91 17.30 -8.93 -2.43
N SER A 92 17.61 -7.93 -3.24
CA SER A 92 17.86 -6.57 -2.75
C SER A 92 16.56 -5.94 -2.25
N ILE A 93 16.59 -5.29 -1.07
CA ILE A 93 15.46 -4.47 -0.55
C ILE A 93 15.00 -3.45 -1.61
N SER A 94 15.93 -3.00 -2.46
CA SER A 94 15.63 -2.13 -3.60
C SER A 94 14.62 -2.74 -4.60
N ASN A 95 14.58 -4.07 -4.79
CA ASN A 95 13.62 -4.73 -5.67
C ASN A 95 12.20 -4.73 -5.09
N GLY A 96 12.02 -4.96 -3.78
CA GLY A 96 10.70 -4.83 -3.14
C GLY A 96 10.18 -3.39 -3.14
N LEU A 97 11.08 -2.41 -3.13
CA LEU A 97 10.76 -1.00 -3.32
C LEU A 97 10.52 -0.62 -4.80
N ARG A 98 10.93 -1.44 -5.77
CA ARG A 98 10.65 -1.22 -7.21
C ARG A 98 9.23 -1.62 -7.59
N ASP A 99 8.65 -2.61 -6.89
CA ASP A 99 7.23 -2.96 -7.03
C ASP A 99 6.30 -1.86 -6.52
N MET A 100 6.86 -0.86 -5.84
CA MET A 100 6.24 0.42 -5.52
C MET A 100 6.10 1.29 -6.79
N HIS A 101 5.51 0.75 -7.87
CA HIS A 101 5.36 1.49 -9.13
C HIS A 101 4.40 2.68 -8.96
N ILE A 102 4.91 3.87 -9.29
CA ILE A 102 4.17 5.12 -9.40
C ILE A 102 3.81 5.31 -10.88
N ASN A 103 3.05 4.40 -11.48
CA ASN A 103 2.56 4.64 -12.83
C ASN A 103 1.41 5.65 -12.78
N ASP A 104 1.31 6.51 -13.79
CA ASP A 104 0.19 7.47 -13.99
C ASP A 104 -1.16 6.81 -14.26
N GLU A 105 -1.23 5.47 -14.22
CA GLU A 105 -2.48 4.77 -14.20
C GLU A 105 -3.14 4.92 -12.82
N ALA A 106 -4.39 5.37 -12.80
CA ALA A 106 -5.20 5.44 -11.59
C ALA A 106 -5.22 4.07 -10.91
N LYS A 107 -4.47 3.83 -9.83
CA LYS A 107 -4.51 2.60 -9.02
C LYS A 107 -4.82 2.94 -7.57
N PRO A 108 -5.48 2.03 -6.83
CA PRO A 108 -5.63 2.22 -5.39
C PRO A 108 -4.28 2.45 -4.72
N THR A 109 -4.28 3.31 -3.70
CA THR A 109 -3.10 3.67 -2.90
C THR A 109 -2.95 2.73 -1.70
N PHE A 110 -4.07 2.34 -1.07
CA PHE A 110 -4.05 1.49 0.12
C PHE A 110 -5.05 0.35 0.08
N ASP A 111 -4.66 -0.76 0.69
CA ASP A 111 -5.53 -1.86 1.10
C ASP A 111 -5.93 -1.60 2.56
N VAL A 112 -7.23 -1.47 2.83
CA VAL A 112 -7.73 -1.12 4.17
C VAL A 112 -8.51 -2.28 4.76
N TYR A 113 -8.15 -2.69 5.97
CA TYR A 113 -8.77 -3.81 6.68
C TYR A 113 -9.36 -3.37 8.02
N LEU A 114 -10.44 -4.02 8.42
CA LEU A 114 -11.19 -3.70 9.63
C LEU A 114 -10.32 -3.78 10.91
N PRO A 115 -10.54 -2.85 11.85
CA PRO A 115 -9.98 -2.98 13.20
C PRO A 115 -10.50 -4.25 13.88
N ASN A 116 -9.70 -4.82 14.79
CA ASN A 116 -10.07 -5.99 15.60
C ASN A 116 -10.47 -7.24 14.78
N SER A 117 -10.13 -7.28 13.49
CA SER A 117 -10.20 -8.50 12.70
C SER A 117 -9.08 -9.47 13.13
N LYS A 118 -9.23 -10.76 12.84
CA LYS A 118 -8.15 -11.77 13.02
C LYS A 118 -7.06 -11.62 11.95
N PHE A 119 -6.65 -10.38 11.68
CA PHE A 119 -5.73 -10.02 10.62
C PHE A 119 -4.37 -10.67 10.81
N LYS A 120 -3.84 -11.27 9.74
CA LYS A 120 -2.49 -11.86 9.71
C LYS A 120 -1.71 -11.24 8.57
N LYS A 121 -0.53 -10.68 8.84
CA LYS A 121 0.31 -10.10 7.77
C LYS A 121 0.67 -11.11 6.67
N SER A 122 0.88 -12.38 7.02
CA SER A 122 1.21 -13.45 6.06
C SER A 122 0.02 -13.94 5.24
N SER A 123 -1.21 -13.60 5.65
CA SER A 123 -2.46 -13.96 4.98
C SER A 123 -3.52 -12.92 5.38
N PRO A 124 -3.44 -11.71 4.81
CA PRO A 124 -4.25 -10.58 5.25
C PRO A 124 -5.75 -10.75 4.92
N GLY A 125 -6.08 -11.67 4.01
CA GLY A 125 -7.42 -11.82 3.46
C GLY A 125 -7.76 -10.69 2.49
N ASP A 126 -9.04 -10.57 2.16
CA ASP A 126 -9.54 -9.50 1.30
C ASP A 126 -9.62 -8.18 2.08
N PRO A 127 -9.23 -7.05 1.47
CA PRO A 127 -9.43 -5.73 2.07
C PRO A 127 -10.92 -5.45 2.28
N TYR A 128 -11.23 -4.68 3.32
CA TYR A 128 -12.58 -4.15 3.57
C TYR A 128 -12.95 -3.11 2.50
N PHE A 129 -11.98 -2.27 2.12
CA PHE A 129 -12.07 -1.42 0.94
C PHE A 129 -10.66 -1.08 0.41
N LEU A 130 -10.62 -0.65 -0.84
CA LEU A 130 -9.43 -0.10 -1.49
C LEU A 130 -9.51 1.42 -1.47
N ALA A 131 -8.50 2.10 -0.95
CA ALA A 131 -8.46 3.56 -0.91
C ALA A 131 -7.75 4.11 -2.14
N TYR A 132 -8.40 4.98 -2.91
CA TYR A 132 -7.81 5.70 -4.03
C TYR A 132 -7.59 7.17 -3.68
N LEU A 133 -6.34 7.64 -3.70
CA LEU A 133 -6.04 9.05 -3.47
C LEU A 133 -6.14 9.84 -4.77
N THR A 134 -7.00 10.87 -4.81
CA THR A 134 -7.01 11.82 -5.91
C THR A 134 -5.79 12.74 -5.83
N ARG A 135 -5.10 12.90 -6.96
CA ARG A 135 -3.86 13.69 -7.04
C ARG A 135 -4.10 15.17 -7.35
N ASP A 136 -5.21 15.45 -8.02
CA ASP A 136 -5.56 16.78 -8.50
C ASP A 136 -6.94 17.18 -7.96
N ASP A 137 -7.20 18.50 -7.96
CA ASP A 137 -8.50 19.08 -7.62
C ASP A 137 -9.58 18.79 -8.67
N SER A 138 -9.25 17.97 -9.66
CA SER A 138 -10.17 17.54 -10.71
C SER A 138 -10.93 16.29 -10.23
N PRO A 139 -12.26 16.30 -10.21
CA PRO A 139 -13.04 15.11 -9.92
C PRO A 139 -12.76 14.04 -10.98
N LEU A 140 -12.66 12.77 -10.57
CA LEU A 140 -12.58 11.66 -11.53
C LEU A 140 -13.81 11.70 -12.43
N SER A 141 -13.62 11.48 -13.73
CA SER A 141 -14.73 11.24 -14.62
C SER A 141 -15.41 9.92 -14.28
N LYS A 142 -16.69 9.79 -14.63
CA LYS A 142 -17.46 8.55 -14.43
C LYS A 142 -16.76 7.34 -15.07
N ALA A 143 -16.21 7.49 -16.28
CA ALA A 143 -15.53 6.41 -17.00
C ALA A 143 -14.22 5.97 -16.28
N GLU A 144 -13.49 6.89 -15.67
CA GLU A 144 -12.30 6.56 -14.88
C GLU A 144 -12.66 5.80 -13.60
N MET A 145 -13.74 6.21 -12.95
CA MET A 145 -14.24 5.54 -11.75
C MET A 145 -14.71 4.11 -12.06
N GLU A 146 -15.51 3.93 -13.11
CA GLU A 146 -15.94 2.60 -13.57
C GLU A 146 -14.75 1.70 -13.94
N LYS A 147 -13.74 2.25 -14.64
CA LYS A 147 -12.51 1.49 -14.97
C LYS A 147 -11.73 1.11 -13.71
N LEU A 148 -11.71 1.97 -12.70
CA LEU A 148 -11.02 1.72 -11.44
C LEU A 148 -11.74 0.65 -10.62
N GLU A 149 -13.07 0.73 -10.51
CA GLU A 149 -13.91 -0.27 -9.85
C GLU A 149 -13.83 -1.64 -10.52
N ALA A 150 -13.84 -1.69 -11.86
CA ALA A 150 -13.69 -2.93 -12.62
C ALA A 150 -12.38 -3.67 -12.29
N ARG A 151 -11.36 -2.95 -11.81
CA ARG A 151 -10.07 -3.51 -11.40
C ARG A 151 -10.00 -3.90 -9.93
N CYS A 152 -11.03 -3.62 -9.13
CA CYS A 152 -11.07 -3.88 -7.70
C CYS A 152 -11.59 -5.28 -7.34
N ASN A 153 -11.89 -6.15 -8.33
CA ASN A 153 -12.32 -7.54 -8.13
C ASN A 153 -13.50 -7.69 -7.14
N GLY A 154 -14.43 -6.73 -7.14
CA GLY A 154 -15.59 -6.72 -6.25
C GLY A 154 -15.33 -6.16 -4.84
N VAL A 155 -14.08 -5.77 -4.52
CA VAL A 155 -13.78 -5.04 -3.28
C VAL A 155 -14.25 -3.59 -3.41
N PRO A 156 -14.95 -3.02 -2.42
CA PRO A 156 -15.38 -1.62 -2.46
C PRO A 156 -14.21 -0.66 -2.67
N LEU A 157 -14.41 0.35 -3.52
CA LEU A 157 -13.44 1.42 -3.76
C LEU A 157 -13.89 2.68 -3.01
N MET A 158 -12.97 3.27 -2.23
CA MET A 158 -13.22 4.54 -1.54
C MET A 158 -12.25 5.60 -2.05
N VAL A 159 -12.79 6.70 -2.56
CA VAL A 159 -12.01 7.83 -3.08
C VAL A 159 -11.68 8.77 -1.94
N CYS A 160 -10.41 9.10 -1.81
CA CYS A 160 -9.87 10.01 -0.82
C CYS A 160 -9.36 11.27 -1.50
N HIS A 161 -9.79 12.43 -1.01
CA HIS A 161 -9.24 13.71 -1.39
C HIS A 161 -8.67 14.41 -0.15
N VAL A 162 -7.54 15.08 -0.31
CA VAL A 162 -6.95 15.92 0.73
C VAL A 162 -7.02 17.35 0.23
N ASP A 163 -7.80 18.19 0.92
CA ASP A 163 -7.94 19.59 0.51
C ASP A 163 -6.66 20.39 0.80
N PRO A 164 -6.50 21.61 0.24
CA PRO A 164 -5.33 22.45 0.49
C PRO A 164 -5.11 22.82 1.97
N SER A 165 -6.16 22.74 2.80
CA SER A 165 -6.04 22.95 4.26
C SER A 165 -5.55 21.72 5.02
N GLY A 166 -5.45 20.57 4.35
CA GLY A 166 -5.00 19.29 4.90
C GLY A 166 -6.12 18.42 5.46
N ARG A 167 -7.40 18.75 5.23
CA ARG A 167 -8.52 17.91 5.64
C ARG A 167 -8.67 16.73 4.69
N VAL A 168 -8.90 15.55 5.26
CA VAL A 168 -9.11 14.31 4.53
C VAL A 168 -10.60 14.09 4.34
N ILE A 169 -11.05 13.99 3.09
CA ILE A 169 -12.44 13.77 2.71
C ILE A 169 -12.53 12.43 1.98
N TRP A 170 -13.54 11.64 2.34
CA TRP A 170 -13.78 10.32 1.76
C TRP A 170 -15.13 10.29 1.04
N PHE A 171 -15.12 9.71 -0.15
CA PHE A 171 -16.31 9.51 -0.98
C PHE A 171 -16.42 8.04 -1.34
N LEU A 172 -17.65 7.54 -1.31
CA LEU A 172 -18.02 6.24 -1.84
C LEU A 172 -18.98 6.50 -2.99
N ASP A 173 -18.65 6.01 -4.19
CA ASP A 173 -19.63 6.04 -5.27
C ASP A 173 -20.65 4.93 -5.03
N ASN A 174 -21.87 5.34 -4.72
CA ASN A 174 -22.98 4.41 -4.58
C ASN A 174 -23.79 4.50 -5.86
N LYS A 175 -23.72 3.45 -6.70
CA LYS A 175 -24.62 3.33 -7.83
C LYS A 175 -26.05 3.11 -7.31
N VAL A 176 -26.85 4.18 -7.33
CA VAL A 176 -28.28 4.10 -7.01
C VAL A 176 -29.03 3.86 -8.32
N GLU A 177 -29.66 2.69 -8.44
CA GLU A 177 -30.66 2.46 -9.48
C GLU A 177 -31.94 3.21 -9.08
N LEU A 178 -32.25 4.28 -9.80
CA LEU A 178 -33.49 5.01 -9.61
C LEU A 178 -34.61 4.20 -10.27
N SER A 179 -35.62 3.83 -9.49
CA SER A 179 -36.86 3.26 -10.03
C SER A 179 -37.47 4.24 -11.04
N GLU A 180 -37.86 3.76 -12.22
CA GLU A 180 -38.64 4.59 -13.13
C GLU A 180 -39.95 4.99 -12.43
N LEU A 181 -40.24 6.30 -12.44
CA LEU A 181 -41.48 6.84 -11.87
C LEU A 181 -42.68 6.33 -12.69
N PRO A 182 -43.82 6.04 -12.04
CA PRO A 182 -45.00 5.48 -12.68
C PRO A 182 -45.65 6.39 -13.73
#